data_AF-A0A9N9V670-F1
#
_entry.id   AF-A0A9N9V670-F1
#
_cell.length_a   1.000
_cell.length_b   1.000
_cell.length_c   1.000
_cell.angle_alpha   90.00
_cell.angle_beta   90.00
_cell.angle_gamma   90.00
#
_symmetry.space_group_name_H-M   'P 1'
#
loop_
_entity.id
_entity.type
_entity.pdbx_description
1 polymer ?
#
loop_
_entity_poly.entity_id
_entity_poly.type
_entity_poly.pdbx_seq_one_letter_code
_entity_poly.pdbx_strand_id
1 'polypeptide(L)'
;MTSAKRPIRIAGSSGGFSDRQRAIGDLAKNCDIDCIIGDWLSECTMTLHGAQKAENETLKQSGALKEEPVGLFDPTFMDNLAPALPYLKSKSIKVAVNAGASDTELLAKLVEEEVKKQGLDLKVGWVSGDEVTDTVKRLFDNGEVFPSLMNGKPLKEWGHEIICAQCYLGGAGIAEALRQGCDIVIAGRVADAAPTIGAAMWWHGWDRETDLDQIAGALVTGHLIECSSYVCGGYYSGFKRLMDSCANIGFPIAEVECDGTSVITKEANTGGEVSVGTVSSQLLYEIQGPLYYGSDVTANLEGIVMEDIGKDRVRVSGVKGHPAPSTTKVGLTAFGGYQAEFHYYLVGLDLEEKAEWTERQIRHSIGDAIKDLTCLKFTLNGYSPENPRNQEVSTVDFRIFVQTKKKALVDKFTLDVPGFNRWCMENFLQSCPGASLGNDQRQSEGKPFYEYYVTLLPQAEVKHQVELPFLGKSIDIPVQKNVRPDYPRDQKSYETKDPVDLATFGPTTRGPLGWVVGGRSGDKASDANVGFYVRHDDEWDWLRSVLTIDKINQLLEGSNKGKKIERFEIPGIRAVHFLLRDHLDRGFNSTSEYDTLGKNVCEYLRAKYIDIPNKFLRRGRF
;
A
#
# COMPACT_ATOMS: atom_id res chain seq x y z
N MET A 1 14.71 -20.84 -33.69
CA MET A 1 14.00 -21.09 -32.43
C MET A 1 15.05 -21.19 -31.35
N THR A 2 15.37 -20.07 -30.69
CA THR A 2 16.13 -20.09 -29.44
C THR A 2 15.35 -20.96 -28.45
N SER A 3 15.98 -21.95 -27.81
CA SER A 3 15.28 -22.77 -26.83
C SER A 3 14.72 -21.86 -25.74
N ALA A 4 13.43 -21.97 -25.42
CA ALA A 4 12.82 -21.19 -24.35
C ALA A 4 13.66 -21.31 -23.07
N LYS A 5 14.00 -20.16 -22.46
CA LYS A 5 14.73 -20.16 -21.20
C LYS A 5 13.84 -20.77 -20.12
N ARG A 6 14.44 -21.40 -19.12
CA ARG A 6 13.72 -21.83 -17.91
C ARG A 6 13.07 -20.62 -17.21
N PRO A 7 12.07 -20.83 -16.34
CA PRO A 7 11.52 -19.77 -15.52
C PRO A 7 12.59 -19.01 -14.75
N ILE A 8 12.43 -17.69 -14.65
CA ILE A 8 13.16 -16.90 -13.64
C ILE A 8 12.50 -17.10 -12.29
N ARG A 9 13.31 -17.31 -11.25
CA ARG A 9 12.86 -17.44 -9.86
C ARG A 9 13.11 -16.12 -9.12
N ILE A 10 12.05 -15.37 -8.84
CA ILE A 10 12.09 -14.03 -8.23
C ILE A 10 11.52 -14.09 -6.83
N ALA A 11 12.30 -13.70 -5.81
CA ALA A 11 11.84 -13.66 -4.43
C ALA A 11 11.47 -12.24 -4.00
N GLY A 12 10.31 -12.07 -3.37
CA GLY A 12 9.90 -10.81 -2.74
C GLY A 12 10.37 -10.73 -1.30
N SER A 13 11.33 -9.85 -1.00
CA SER A 13 12.00 -9.78 0.31
C SER A 13 11.46 -8.73 1.28
N SER A 14 10.64 -7.79 0.82
CA SER A 14 10.11 -6.71 1.65
C SER A 14 8.87 -6.10 1.01
N GLY A 15 7.83 -5.87 1.80
CA GLY A 15 6.69 -4.99 1.46
C GLY A 15 6.71 -3.64 2.19
N GLY A 16 7.81 -3.32 2.88
CA GLY A 16 8.02 -2.06 3.57
C GLY A 16 9.05 -2.17 4.70
N PHE A 17 9.46 -1.04 5.27
CA PHE A 17 10.45 -0.99 6.35
C PHE A 17 10.09 -1.80 7.62
N SER A 18 8.81 -2.14 7.80
CA SER A 18 8.31 -2.90 8.95
C SER A 18 8.49 -4.42 8.84
N ASP A 19 9.01 -4.89 7.71
CA ASP A 19 9.11 -6.31 7.41
C ASP A 19 10.36 -6.97 8.04
N ARG A 20 10.54 -8.27 7.80
CA ARG A 20 11.62 -9.08 8.37
C ARG A 20 13.01 -8.60 7.92
N GLN A 21 13.75 -7.93 8.80
CA GLN A 21 15.09 -7.36 8.54
C GLN A 21 16.17 -8.33 8.00
N ARG A 22 16.00 -9.65 8.16
CA ARG A 22 16.96 -10.66 7.67
C ARG A 22 16.58 -11.27 6.31
N ALA A 23 15.54 -10.78 5.66
CA ALA A 23 14.91 -11.41 4.50
C ALA A 23 15.87 -11.66 3.32
N ILE A 24 16.64 -10.66 2.87
CA ILE A 24 17.54 -10.79 1.71
C ILE A 24 18.61 -11.85 2.01
N GLY A 25 19.19 -11.81 3.21
CA GLY A 25 20.18 -12.78 3.66
C GLY A 25 19.63 -14.22 3.71
N ASP A 26 18.47 -14.42 4.34
CA ASP A 26 17.83 -15.74 4.44
C ASP A 26 17.49 -16.31 3.06
N LEU A 27 16.90 -15.48 2.18
CA LEU A 27 16.54 -15.87 0.81
C LEU A 27 17.78 -16.22 -0.02
N ALA A 28 18.79 -15.35 -0.04
CA ALA A 28 20.03 -15.58 -0.80
C ALA A 28 20.77 -16.83 -0.30
N LYS A 29 20.78 -17.07 1.01
CA LYS A 29 21.47 -18.23 1.61
C LYS A 29 20.72 -19.53 1.36
N ASN A 30 19.41 -19.56 1.61
CA ASN A 30 18.65 -20.81 1.76
C ASN A 30 17.82 -21.19 0.52
N CYS A 31 17.55 -20.25 -0.38
CA CYS A 31 16.71 -20.52 -1.55
C CYS A 31 17.54 -20.68 -2.83
N ASP A 32 16.94 -21.38 -3.79
CA ASP A 32 17.37 -21.41 -5.19
C ASP A 32 16.55 -20.35 -5.94
N ILE A 33 17.18 -19.21 -6.22
CA ILE A 33 16.55 -18.02 -6.81
C ILE A 33 17.54 -17.29 -7.72
N ASP A 34 17.03 -16.54 -8.69
CA ASP A 34 17.82 -15.76 -9.63
C ASP A 34 17.87 -14.28 -9.29
N CYS A 35 16.78 -13.77 -8.71
CA CYS A 35 16.62 -12.37 -8.38
C CYS A 35 15.87 -12.18 -7.06
N ILE A 36 16.28 -11.17 -6.30
CA ILE A 36 15.57 -10.67 -5.13
C ILE A 36 15.03 -9.29 -5.46
N ILE A 37 13.74 -9.08 -5.19
CA ILE A 37 13.08 -7.78 -5.29
C ILE A 37 12.53 -7.37 -3.93
N GLY A 38 12.24 -6.09 -3.75
CA GLY A 38 11.57 -5.62 -2.55
C GLY A 38 11.17 -4.17 -2.62
N ASP A 39 10.14 -3.85 -1.83
CA ASP A 39 9.54 -2.54 -1.68
C ASP A 39 9.84 -1.94 -0.29
N TRP A 40 10.27 -0.69 -0.26
CA TRP A 40 10.47 0.13 0.94
C TRP A 40 9.76 1.48 0.87
N LEU A 41 8.99 1.72 -0.19
CA LEU A 41 8.33 3.00 -0.45
C LEU A 41 6.81 2.87 -0.41
N SER A 42 6.19 3.67 0.44
CA SER A 42 4.76 3.94 0.38
C SER A 42 4.51 5.43 0.29
N GLU A 43 3.26 5.81 0.06
CA GLU A 43 2.85 7.22 0.07
C GLU A 43 3.18 7.89 1.43
N CYS A 44 3.21 7.12 2.53
CA CYS A 44 3.71 7.60 3.82
C CYS A 44 5.18 8.02 3.75
N THR A 45 6.07 7.08 3.45
CA THR A 45 7.52 7.34 3.48
C THR A 45 7.95 8.36 2.43
N MET A 46 7.30 8.36 1.25
CA MET A 46 7.52 9.34 0.20
C MET A 46 7.28 10.77 0.68
N THR A 47 6.16 11.05 1.35
CA THR A 47 5.89 12.40 1.85
C THR A 47 6.91 12.84 2.90
N LEU A 48 7.29 11.95 3.82
CA LEU A 48 8.24 12.25 4.89
C LEU A 48 9.64 12.52 4.31
N HIS A 49 10.15 11.60 3.50
CA HIS A 49 11.48 11.72 2.90
C HIS A 49 11.55 12.88 1.92
N GLY A 50 10.53 13.06 1.06
CA GLY A 50 10.48 14.16 0.11
C GLY A 50 10.40 15.53 0.78
N ALA A 51 9.62 15.67 1.85
CA ALA A 51 9.57 16.92 2.61
C ALA A 51 10.89 17.21 3.34
N GLN A 52 11.50 16.19 3.95
CA GLN A 52 12.81 16.34 4.60
C GLN A 52 13.90 16.72 3.59
N LYS A 53 13.86 16.19 2.35
CA LYS A 53 14.79 16.57 1.29
C LYS A 53 14.70 18.05 0.95
N ALA A 54 13.49 18.54 0.72
CA ALA A 54 13.25 19.96 0.40
C ALA A 54 13.68 20.89 1.56
N GLU A 55 13.46 20.47 2.81
CA GLU A 55 13.96 21.19 3.98
C GLU A 55 15.50 21.21 4.02
N ASN A 56 16.15 20.05 3.82
CA ASN A 56 17.60 19.95 3.80
C ASN A 56 18.22 20.84 2.71
N GLU A 57 17.60 20.92 1.52
CA GLU A 57 18.02 21.80 0.44
C GLU A 57 17.90 23.28 0.82
N THR A 58 16.78 23.67 1.44
CA THR A 58 16.57 25.03 1.96
C THR A 58 17.60 25.40 3.03
N LEU A 59 17.90 24.47 3.94
CA LEU A 59 18.92 24.65 4.97
C LEU A 59 20.34 24.73 4.37
N LYS A 60 20.64 23.94 3.33
CA LYS A 60 21.90 24.03 2.57
C LYS A 60 22.05 25.40 1.91
N GLN A 61 21.01 25.86 1.21
CA GLN A 61 21.03 27.15 0.51
C GLN A 61 21.17 28.35 1.47
N SER A 62 20.60 28.26 2.67
CA SER A 62 20.70 29.30 3.71
C SER A 62 21.97 29.22 4.57
N GLY A 63 22.78 28.17 4.43
CA GLY A 63 23.94 27.92 5.29
C GLY A 63 23.58 27.53 6.73
N ALA A 64 22.32 27.22 6.99
CA ALA A 64 21.83 26.81 8.30
C ALA A 64 22.00 25.32 8.58
N LEU A 65 22.31 24.52 7.54
CA LEU A 65 22.60 23.11 7.71
C LEU A 65 23.97 22.93 8.40
N LYS A 66 23.94 22.41 9.64
CA LYS A 66 25.13 22.27 10.48
C LYS A 66 25.86 20.94 10.32
N GLU A 67 25.15 19.91 9.90
CA GLU A 67 25.65 18.53 9.77
C GLU A 67 25.14 17.94 8.45
N GLU A 68 25.90 17.00 7.86
CA GLU A 68 25.41 16.28 6.69
C GLU A 68 24.16 15.47 7.09
N PRO A 69 23.07 15.54 6.31
CA PRO A 69 21.85 14.86 6.67
C PRO A 69 22.03 13.34 6.61
N VAL A 70 21.33 12.63 7.49
CA VAL A 70 21.15 11.18 7.35
C VAL A 70 20.40 10.90 6.05
N GLY A 71 20.76 9.85 5.33
CA GLY A 71 20.14 9.50 4.04
C GLY A 71 18.63 9.28 4.15
N LEU A 72 17.89 9.69 3.12
CA LEU A 72 16.43 9.67 3.06
C LEU A 72 15.89 8.36 2.48
N PHE A 73 16.33 7.26 3.10
CA PHE A 73 15.93 5.88 2.84
C PHE A 73 15.87 5.12 4.18
N ASP A 74 15.33 3.90 4.16
CA ASP A 74 15.23 3.12 5.38
C ASP A 74 16.62 2.75 5.96
N PRO A 75 16.94 3.12 7.21
CA PRO A 75 18.26 2.90 7.78
C PRO A 75 18.60 1.41 7.95
N THR A 76 17.60 0.52 8.01
CA THR A 76 17.82 -0.92 8.23
C THR A 76 18.12 -1.67 6.92
N PHE A 77 17.97 -1.03 5.76
CA PHE A 77 18.24 -1.66 4.47
C PHE A 77 19.67 -2.20 4.36
N MET A 78 20.66 -1.41 4.79
CA MET A 78 22.07 -1.85 4.74
C MET A 78 22.34 -3.03 5.67
N ASP A 79 21.67 -3.10 6.83
CA ASP A 79 21.76 -4.25 7.74
C ASP A 79 21.14 -5.52 7.13
N ASN A 80 20.18 -5.38 6.21
CA ASN A 80 19.57 -6.49 5.49
C ASN A 80 20.45 -6.95 4.30
N LEU A 81 20.97 -6.01 3.52
CA LEU A 81 21.74 -6.30 2.31
C LEU A 81 23.18 -6.74 2.61
N ALA A 82 23.89 -6.07 3.52
CA ALA A 82 25.32 -6.30 3.74
C ALA A 82 25.66 -7.76 4.10
N PRO A 83 24.89 -8.46 4.97
CA PRO A 83 25.13 -9.88 5.25
C PRO A 83 24.82 -10.81 4.07
N ALA A 84 24.04 -10.35 3.08
CA ALA A 84 23.64 -11.13 1.91
C ALA A 84 24.68 -11.10 0.79
N LEU A 85 25.50 -10.04 0.69
CA LEU A 85 26.44 -9.81 -0.44
C LEU A 85 27.31 -11.04 -0.80
N PRO A 86 27.89 -11.80 0.16
CA PRO A 86 28.68 -12.99 -0.18
C PRO A 86 27.86 -14.09 -0.86
N TYR A 87 26.59 -14.25 -0.47
CA TYR A 87 25.68 -15.22 -1.08
C TYR A 87 25.22 -14.75 -2.46
N LEU A 88 24.94 -13.45 -2.61
CA LEU A 88 24.60 -12.86 -3.91
C LEU A 88 25.71 -13.10 -4.93
N LYS A 89 26.98 -12.87 -4.54
CA LYS A 89 28.13 -13.12 -5.41
C LYS A 89 28.31 -14.59 -5.74
N SER A 90 28.36 -15.46 -4.72
CA SER A 90 28.66 -16.88 -4.93
C SER A 90 27.61 -17.62 -5.76
N LYS A 91 26.34 -17.20 -5.67
CA LYS A 91 25.22 -17.77 -6.44
C LYS A 91 24.81 -16.94 -7.66
N SER A 92 25.47 -15.81 -7.92
CA SER A 92 25.14 -14.88 -9.01
C SER A 92 23.68 -14.38 -8.97
N ILE A 93 23.15 -14.14 -7.77
CA ILE A 93 21.79 -13.65 -7.54
C ILE A 93 21.76 -12.14 -7.78
N LYS A 94 20.76 -11.67 -8.52
CA LYS A 94 20.51 -10.25 -8.79
C LYS A 94 19.64 -9.62 -7.71
N VAL A 95 19.76 -8.31 -7.53
CA VAL A 95 18.91 -7.54 -6.63
C VAL A 95 18.35 -6.33 -7.37
N ALA A 96 17.04 -6.10 -7.29
CA ALA A 96 16.40 -4.90 -7.80
C ALA A 96 15.37 -4.38 -6.78
N VAL A 97 15.62 -3.22 -6.19
CA VAL A 97 14.82 -2.69 -5.06
C VAL A 97 14.58 -1.20 -5.21
N ASN A 98 13.43 -0.72 -4.72
CA ASN A 98 13.11 0.71 -4.68
C ASN A 98 13.54 1.39 -3.35
N ALA A 99 14.49 0.76 -2.64
CA ALA A 99 14.97 1.21 -1.34
C ALA A 99 15.72 2.54 -1.36
N GLY A 100 16.06 3.06 -2.55
CA GLY A 100 16.70 4.37 -2.71
C GLY A 100 15.82 5.51 -2.21
N ALA A 101 14.50 5.30 -2.16
CA ALA A 101 13.52 6.25 -1.66
C ALA A 101 13.70 7.64 -2.28
N SER A 102 14.08 8.66 -1.50
CA SER A 102 14.33 10.01 -2.03
C SER A 102 15.82 10.33 -2.21
N ASP A 103 16.74 9.37 -1.92
CA ASP A 103 18.19 9.54 -1.99
C ASP A 103 18.88 8.36 -2.69
N THR A 104 18.36 7.98 -3.86
CA THR A 104 18.76 6.80 -4.62
C THR A 104 20.26 6.72 -4.91
N GLU A 105 20.86 7.84 -5.34
CA GLU A 105 22.30 7.91 -5.64
C GLU A 105 23.15 7.67 -4.39
N LEU A 106 22.78 8.26 -3.25
CA LEU A 106 23.50 8.09 -1.99
C LEU A 106 23.46 6.64 -1.54
N LEU A 107 22.28 5.99 -1.60
CA LEU A 107 22.18 4.58 -1.25
C LEU A 107 23.02 3.70 -2.17
N ALA A 108 22.99 3.95 -3.48
CA ALA A 108 23.81 3.20 -4.43
C ALA A 108 25.32 3.30 -4.14
N LYS A 109 25.80 4.49 -3.74
CA LYS A 109 27.19 4.70 -3.31
C LYS A 109 27.53 3.92 -2.04
N LEU A 110 26.66 3.96 -1.03
CA LEU A 110 26.86 3.22 0.23
C LEU A 110 26.90 1.70 -0.01
N VAL A 111 26.07 1.18 -0.92
CA VAL A 111 26.12 -0.23 -1.32
C VAL A 111 27.44 -0.55 -2.03
N GLU A 112 27.90 0.31 -2.94
CA GLU A 112 29.18 0.11 -3.63
C GLU A 112 30.37 0.12 -2.65
N GLU A 113 30.36 1.02 -1.66
CA GLU A 113 31.37 1.07 -0.59
C GLU A 113 31.37 -0.21 0.25
N GLU A 114 30.20 -0.73 0.61
CA GLU A 114 30.10 -1.96 1.39
C GLU A 114 30.54 -3.20 0.58
N VAL A 115 30.22 -3.26 -0.71
CA VAL A 115 30.74 -4.29 -1.64
C VAL A 115 32.27 -4.27 -1.66
N LYS A 116 32.88 -3.10 -1.82
CA LYS A 116 34.36 -2.93 -1.81
C LYS A 116 34.96 -3.30 -0.46
N LYS A 117 34.33 -2.89 0.64
CA LYS A 117 34.77 -3.19 2.02
C LYS A 117 34.79 -4.70 2.30
N GLN A 118 33.86 -5.46 1.73
CA GLN A 118 33.85 -6.93 1.84
C GLN A 118 34.77 -7.63 0.83
N GLY A 119 35.50 -6.90 -0.02
CA GLY A 119 36.39 -7.46 -1.03
C GLY A 119 35.66 -8.13 -2.20
N LEU A 120 34.42 -7.72 -2.46
CA LEU A 120 33.58 -8.22 -3.55
C LEU A 120 33.63 -7.28 -4.77
N ASP A 121 33.18 -7.76 -5.91
CA ASP A 121 33.20 -7.09 -7.23
C ASP A 121 31.80 -7.02 -7.85
N LEU A 122 30.75 -6.97 -7.02
CA LEU A 122 29.37 -6.81 -7.45
C LEU A 122 29.16 -5.41 -8.05
N LYS A 123 28.51 -5.35 -9.21
CA LYS A 123 28.26 -4.09 -9.93
C LYS A 123 26.94 -3.46 -9.46
N VAL A 124 27.03 -2.21 -9.03
CA VAL A 124 25.88 -1.44 -8.54
C VAL A 124 25.53 -0.35 -9.56
N GLY A 125 24.24 -0.19 -9.85
CA GLY A 125 23.70 0.93 -10.62
C GLY A 125 22.39 1.40 -10.03
N TRP A 126 21.87 2.54 -10.51
CA TRP A 126 20.58 3.04 -10.05
C TRP A 126 19.71 3.62 -11.16
N VAL A 127 18.40 3.67 -10.88
CA VAL A 127 17.39 4.30 -11.74
C VAL A 127 17.10 5.71 -11.23
N SER A 128 17.05 6.68 -12.12
CA SER A 128 16.74 8.09 -11.83
C SER A 128 15.62 8.61 -12.74
N GLY A 129 15.05 9.77 -12.37
CA GLY A 129 14.00 10.46 -13.12
C GLY A 129 12.63 10.48 -12.46
N ASP A 130 12.48 9.85 -11.29
CA ASP A 130 11.24 9.78 -10.55
C ASP A 130 10.89 11.10 -9.86
N GLU A 131 11.88 11.88 -9.45
CA GLU A 131 11.70 13.23 -8.88
C GLU A 131 11.37 14.25 -9.98
N VAL A 132 10.15 14.78 -9.97
CA VAL A 132 9.58 15.58 -11.07
C VAL A 132 8.97 16.91 -10.61
N THR A 133 9.37 17.41 -9.43
CA THR A 133 8.84 18.65 -8.83
C THR A 133 8.89 19.83 -9.80
N ASP A 134 10.04 20.09 -10.43
CA ASP A 134 10.23 21.21 -11.36
C ASP A 134 9.42 21.03 -12.64
N THR A 135 9.34 19.81 -13.15
CA THR A 135 8.51 19.47 -14.33
C THR A 135 7.03 19.74 -14.04
N VAL A 136 6.52 19.30 -12.88
CA VAL A 136 5.13 19.54 -12.49
C VAL A 136 4.85 21.03 -12.31
N LYS A 137 5.72 21.76 -11.61
CA LYS A 137 5.58 23.22 -11.42
C LYS A 137 5.56 23.96 -12.76
N ARG A 138 6.52 23.67 -13.65
CA ARG A 138 6.59 24.27 -14.99
C ARG A 138 5.32 24.01 -15.81
N LEU A 139 4.83 22.77 -15.82
CA LEU A 139 3.61 22.41 -16.56
C LEU A 139 2.36 23.07 -15.98
N PHE A 140 2.25 23.12 -14.64
CA PHE A 140 1.16 23.79 -13.95
C PHE A 140 1.14 25.31 -14.24
N ASP A 141 2.30 25.96 -14.21
CA ASP A 141 2.44 27.38 -14.56
C ASP A 141 2.09 27.66 -16.03
N ASN A 142 2.30 26.67 -16.91
CA ASN A 142 1.89 26.71 -18.32
C ASN A 142 0.41 26.39 -18.55
N GLY A 143 -0.37 26.11 -17.50
CA GLY A 143 -1.81 25.92 -17.55
C GLY A 143 -2.30 24.48 -17.50
N GLU A 144 -1.44 23.50 -17.26
CA GLU A 144 -1.87 22.11 -17.05
C GLU A 144 -2.75 21.97 -15.80
N VAL A 145 -3.87 21.24 -15.94
CA VAL A 145 -4.94 21.21 -14.93
C VAL A 145 -4.63 20.26 -13.76
N PHE A 146 -3.94 19.15 -14.05
CA PHE A 146 -3.61 18.08 -13.09
C PHE A 146 -4.80 17.64 -12.22
N PRO A 147 -5.86 17.04 -12.80
CA PRO A 147 -7.01 16.57 -12.02
C PRO A 147 -6.64 15.44 -11.06
N SER A 148 -7.20 15.47 -9.85
CA SER A 148 -7.00 14.45 -8.84
C SER A 148 -7.57 13.12 -9.31
N LEU A 149 -6.80 12.04 -9.14
CA LEU A 149 -7.31 10.70 -9.43
C LEU A 149 -8.46 10.30 -8.49
N MET A 150 -8.52 10.84 -7.27
CA MET A 150 -9.49 10.43 -6.25
C MET A 150 -10.86 11.07 -6.49
N ASN A 151 -10.87 12.39 -6.75
CA ASN A 151 -12.12 13.16 -6.79
C ASN A 151 -12.29 14.04 -8.06
N GLY A 152 -11.33 14.02 -8.98
CA GLY A 152 -11.40 14.75 -10.25
C GLY A 152 -11.23 16.27 -10.15
N LYS A 153 -11.06 16.83 -8.94
CA LYS A 153 -10.84 18.27 -8.76
C LYS A 153 -9.48 18.69 -9.33
N PRO A 154 -9.32 19.91 -9.86
CA PRO A 154 -8.05 20.39 -10.38
C PRO A 154 -7.06 20.73 -9.27
N LEU A 155 -5.76 20.68 -9.58
CA LEU A 155 -4.69 20.94 -8.60
C LEU A 155 -4.78 22.35 -8.00
N LYS A 156 -5.26 23.33 -8.78
CA LYS A 156 -5.47 24.71 -8.34
C LYS A 156 -6.46 24.83 -7.15
N GLU A 157 -7.39 23.89 -7.01
CA GLU A 157 -8.35 23.85 -5.90
C GLU A 157 -7.79 23.14 -4.65
N TRP A 158 -6.60 22.55 -4.72
CA TRP A 158 -6.01 21.84 -3.58
C TRP A 158 -5.71 22.78 -2.42
N GLY A 159 -5.27 24.01 -2.70
CA GLY A 159 -5.04 25.03 -1.67
C GLY A 159 -3.75 24.86 -0.86
N HIS A 160 -2.80 24.07 -1.38
CA HIS A 160 -1.50 23.83 -0.76
C HIS A 160 -0.35 24.08 -1.74
N GLU A 161 0.82 24.43 -1.20
CA GLU A 161 2.05 24.59 -1.97
C GLU A 161 2.77 23.24 -2.14
N ILE A 162 3.23 22.97 -3.36
CA ILE A 162 3.93 21.73 -3.70
C ILE A 162 5.36 21.78 -3.15
N ILE A 163 5.65 20.89 -2.20
CA ILE A 163 6.99 20.70 -1.63
C ILE A 163 7.81 19.77 -2.53
N CYS A 164 7.26 18.60 -2.85
CA CYS A 164 7.90 17.65 -3.76
C CYS A 164 6.86 16.93 -4.63
N ALA A 165 7.29 16.44 -5.79
CA ALA A 165 6.51 15.55 -6.64
C ALA A 165 7.36 14.37 -7.11
N GLN A 166 6.83 13.16 -6.96
CA GLN A 166 7.50 11.91 -7.33
C GLN A 166 6.57 11.06 -8.20
N CYS A 167 7.05 10.65 -9.38
CA CYS A 167 6.31 9.82 -10.32
C CYS A 167 6.71 8.35 -10.23
N TYR A 168 5.84 7.47 -10.72
CA TYR A 168 6.01 6.03 -10.62
C TYR A 168 6.68 5.53 -11.91
N LEU A 169 7.98 5.32 -11.89
CA LEU A 169 8.71 4.77 -13.04
C LEU A 169 8.37 3.29 -13.28
N GLY A 170 8.59 2.84 -14.53
CA GLY A 170 8.45 1.43 -14.92
C GLY A 170 9.72 0.59 -14.70
N GLY A 171 9.62 -0.70 -15.00
CA GLY A 171 10.70 -1.69 -14.88
C GLY A 171 11.73 -1.65 -16.02
N ALA A 172 11.50 -0.87 -17.07
CA ALA A 172 12.41 -0.79 -18.23
C ALA A 172 13.85 -0.36 -17.85
N GLY A 173 14.01 0.60 -16.92
CA GLY A 173 15.34 1.00 -16.44
C GLY A 173 16.05 -0.10 -15.66
N ILE A 174 15.30 -0.86 -14.85
CA ILE A 174 15.83 -2.02 -14.12
C ILE A 174 16.30 -3.10 -15.11
N ALA A 175 15.49 -3.40 -16.13
CA ALA A 175 15.87 -4.35 -17.17
C ALA A 175 17.15 -3.94 -17.89
N GLU A 176 17.29 -2.65 -18.24
CA GLU A 176 18.48 -2.15 -18.93
C GLU A 176 19.72 -2.18 -18.05
N ALA A 177 19.62 -1.81 -16.76
CA ALA A 177 20.72 -1.93 -15.81
C ALA A 177 21.24 -3.37 -15.73
N LEU A 178 20.34 -4.36 -15.63
CA LEU A 178 20.69 -5.78 -15.60
C LEU A 178 21.29 -6.26 -16.92
N ARG A 179 20.84 -5.77 -18.08
CA ARG A 179 21.44 -6.07 -19.40
C ARG A 179 22.87 -5.54 -19.52
N GLN A 180 23.16 -4.37 -18.96
CA GLN A 180 24.50 -3.79 -18.90
C GLN A 180 25.41 -4.45 -17.85
N GLY A 181 24.87 -5.43 -17.11
CA GLY A 181 25.63 -6.29 -16.22
C GLY A 181 25.61 -5.86 -14.75
N CYS A 182 24.65 -5.04 -14.32
CA CYS A 182 24.43 -4.83 -12.89
C CYS A 182 24.16 -6.16 -12.16
N ASP A 183 24.63 -6.22 -10.92
CA ASP A 183 24.25 -7.24 -9.95
C ASP A 183 23.20 -6.69 -8.97
N ILE A 184 23.31 -5.40 -8.63
CA ILE A 184 22.40 -4.70 -7.72
C ILE A 184 21.91 -3.43 -8.42
N VAL A 185 20.59 -3.26 -8.48
CA VAL A 185 19.92 -2.08 -9.03
C VAL A 185 19.11 -1.43 -7.91
N ILE A 186 19.45 -0.18 -7.58
CA ILE A 186 18.71 0.64 -6.63
C ILE A 186 17.80 1.60 -7.40
N ALA A 187 16.55 1.71 -7.02
CA ALA A 187 15.61 2.68 -7.60
C ALA A 187 15.07 3.62 -6.51
N GLY A 188 14.67 4.82 -6.93
CA GLY A 188 13.77 5.68 -6.17
C GLY A 188 12.33 5.20 -6.36
N ARG A 189 11.39 6.09 -6.67
CA ARG A 189 10.01 5.69 -6.94
C ARG A 189 9.85 5.02 -8.31
N VAL A 190 9.82 3.70 -8.30
CA VAL A 190 9.21 2.88 -9.35
C VAL A 190 7.84 2.39 -8.88
N ALA A 191 6.99 1.93 -9.81
CA ALA A 191 5.82 1.16 -9.43
C ALA A 191 6.24 -0.10 -8.65
N ASP A 192 5.43 -0.51 -7.69
CA ASP A 192 5.79 -1.54 -6.70
C ASP A 192 6.14 -2.88 -7.41
N ALA A 193 5.44 -3.19 -8.51
CA ALA A 193 5.68 -4.38 -9.35
C ALA A 193 6.83 -4.23 -10.38
N ALA A 194 7.33 -3.01 -10.60
CA ALA A 194 8.34 -2.72 -11.63
C ALA A 194 9.65 -3.50 -11.48
N PRO A 195 10.19 -3.78 -10.26
CA PRO A 195 11.35 -4.64 -10.10
C PRO A 195 11.15 -6.05 -10.68
N THR A 196 9.96 -6.63 -10.49
CA THR A 196 9.61 -7.94 -11.05
C THR A 196 9.51 -7.89 -12.57
N ILE A 197 8.87 -6.84 -13.11
CA ILE A 197 8.80 -6.60 -14.56
C ILE A 197 10.21 -6.50 -15.15
N GLY A 198 11.07 -5.65 -14.56
CA GLY A 198 12.43 -5.42 -15.03
C GLY A 198 13.28 -6.69 -15.02
N ALA A 199 13.20 -7.48 -13.94
CA ALA A 199 13.90 -8.75 -13.83
C ALA A 199 13.43 -9.77 -14.88
N ALA A 200 12.11 -9.91 -15.08
CA ALA A 200 11.56 -10.85 -16.05
C ALA A 200 11.88 -10.44 -17.50
N MET A 201 11.76 -9.15 -17.84
CA MET A 201 12.14 -8.61 -19.14
C MET A 201 13.62 -8.84 -19.46
N TRP A 202 14.52 -8.64 -18.49
CA TRP A 202 15.94 -8.92 -18.64
C TRP A 202 16.19 -10.41 -18.89
N TRP A 203 15.58 -11.27 -18.07
CA TRP A 203 15.84 -12.70 -18.12
C TRP A 203 15.37 -13.34 -19.43
N HIS A 204 14.12 -13.09 -19.82
CA HIS A 204 13.54 -13.68 -21.03
C HIS A 204 13.89 -12.91 -22.30
N GLY A 205 14.41 -11.69 -22.17
CA GLY A 205 14.74 -10.84 -23.31
C GLY A 205 13.51 -10.26 -24.01
N TRP A 206 12.42 -10.06 -23.26
CA TRP A 206 11.16 -9.53 -23.80
C TRP A 206 11.32 -8.11 -24.33
N ASP A 207 10.65 -7.83 -25.44
CA ASP A 207 10.49 -6.51 -26.03
C ASP A 207 9.20 -5.88 -25.52
N ARG A 208 9.34 -4.73 -24.85
CA ARG A 208 8.21 -3.98 -24.30
C ARG A 208 7.25 -3.39 -25.33
N GLU A 209 7.60 -3.38 -26.61
CA GLU A 209 6.71 -2.92 -27.68
C GLU A 209 5.82 -4.04 -28.21
N THR A 210 6.20 -5.32 -28.04
CA THR A 210 5.51 -6.47 -28.65
C THR A 210 5.05 -7.55 -27.67
N ASP A 211 5.79 -7.79 -26.58
CA ASP A 211 5.55 -8.90 -25.64
C ASP A 211 4.63 -8.47 -24.48
N LEU A 212 3.52 -7.82 -24.82
CA LEU A 212 2.64 -7.17 -23.85
C LEU A 212 1.96 -8.17 -22.91
N ASP A 213 1.53 -9.33 -23.40
CA ASP A 213 0.91 -10.38 -22.57
C ASP A 213 1.90 -10.88 -21.51
N GLN A 214 3.17 -11.04 -21.89
CA GLN A 214 4.23 -11.50 -21.00
C GLN A 214 4.51 -10.48 -19.89
N ILE A 215 4.63 -9.21 -20.26
CA ILE A 215 4.88 -8.11 -19.33
C ILE A 215 3.67 -7.89 -18.41
N ALA A 216 2.44 -8.07 -18.91
CA ALA A 216 1.24 -8.03 -18.09
C ALA A 216 1.19 -9.18 -17.06
N GLY A 217 1.62 -10.39 -17.45
CA GLY A 217 1.81 -11.51 -16.52
C GLY A 217 2.86 -11.20 -15.45
N ALA A 218 3.96 -10.53 -15.81
CA ALA A 218 4.97 -10.08 -14.86
C ALA A 218 4.49 -8.93 -13.95
N LEU A 219 3.65 -8.01 -14.44
CA LEU A 219 3.01 -6.98 -13.64
C LEU A 219 2.16 -7.60 -12.53
N VAL A 220 1.27 -8.54 -12.90
CA VAL A 220 0.43 -9.25 -11.92
C VAL A 220 1.27 -10.11 -10.98
N THR A 221 2.32 -10.75 -11.49
CA THR A 221 3.23 -11.52 -10.62
C THR A 221 3.95 -10.62 -9.64
N GLY A 222 4.41 -9.44 -10.06
CA GLY A 222 5.03 -8.44 -9.20
C GLY A 222 4.10 -8.00 -8.08
N HIS A 223 2.87 -7.63 -8.42
CA HIS A 223 1.79 -7.30 -7.47
C HIS A 223 1.59 -8.39 -6.40
N LEU A 224 1.71 -9.66 -6.79
CA LEU A 224 1.56 -10.78 -5.88
C LEU A 224 2.75 -10.93 -4.90
N ILE A 225 3.98 -10.56 -5.29
CA ILE A 225 5.17 -10.82 -4.48
C ILE A 225 5.80 -9.56 -3.84
N GLU A 226 5.39 -8.36 -4.25
CA GLU A 226 5.94 -7.09 -3.73
C GLU A 226 5.62 -6.87 -2.26
N CYS A 227 4.42 -7.19 -1.78
CA CYS A 227 4.06 -7.12 -0.36
C CYS A 227 4.47 -8.37 0.44
N SER A 228 5.47 -9.09 -0.06
CA SER A 228 6.18 -10.13 0.66
C SER A 228 5.25 -11.21 1.26
N SER A 229 5.21 -11.35 2.59
CA SER A 229 4.47 -12.39 3.32
C SER A 229 2.95 -12.38 3.09
N TYR A 230 2.38 -11.33 2.48
CA TYR A 230 0.93 -11.23 2.27
C TYR A 230 0.38 -12.40 1.44
N VAL A 231 1.01 -12.70 0.31
CA VAL A 231 0.61 -13.84 -0.55
C VAL A 231 0.91 -15.20 0.10
N CYS A 232 1.71 -15.21 1.16
CA CYS A 232 2.04 -16.39 1.97
C CYS A 232 1.16 -16.53 3.24
N GLY A 233 0.11 -15.72 3.39
CA GLY A 233 -0.84 -15.79 4.50
C GLY A 233 -0.88 -14.54 5.40
N GLY A 234 -0.01 -13.56 5.21
CA GLY A 234 -0.10 -12.26 5.86
C GLY A 234 -1.40 -11.53 5.48
N TYR A 235 -2.13 -11.00 6.46
CA TYR A 235 -3.46 -10.39 6.25
C TYR A 235 -4.49 -11.30 5.55
N TYR A 236 -4.25 -12.61 5.53
CA TYR A 236 -5.19 -13.56 4.95
C TYR A 236 -6.39 -13.75 5.88
N SER A 237 -7.58 -13.54 5.34
CA SER A 237 -8.81 -13.64 6.12
C SER A 237 -9.12 -15.05 6.66
N GLY A 238 -8.47 -16.09 6.13
CA GLY A 238 -8.52 -17.47 6.63
C GLY A 238 -7.43 -17.80 7.66
N PHE A 239 -6.86 -16.79 8.33
CA PHE A 239 -5.71 -16.92 9.23
C PHE A 239 -5.80 -18.02 10.29
N LYS A 240 -7.01 -18.43 10.71
CA LYS A 240 -7.19 -19.47 11.74
C LYS A 240 -6.56 -20.80 11.35
N ARG A 241 -6.47 -21.10 10.06
CA ARG A 241 -5.79 -22.31 9.53
C ARG A 241 -4.27 -22.24 9.67
N LEU A 242 -3.74 -21.03 9.81
CA LEU A 242 -2.31 -20.77 9.91
C LEU A 242 -1.84 -20.69 11.37
N MET A 243 -2.71 -20.81 12.36
CA MET A 243 -2.36 -20.64 13.78
C MET A 243 -1.23 -21.57 14.25
N ASP A 244 -1.17 -22.79 13.72
CA ASP A 244 -0.10 -23.75 14.07
C ASP A 244 1.25 -23.42 13.38
N SER A 245 1.26 -22.49 12.43
CA SER A 245 2.45 -22.11 11.64
C SER A 245 2.63 -20.59 11.47
N CYS A 246 1.99 -19.75 12.28
CA CYS A 246 2.03 -18.30 12.13
C CYS A 246 3.28 -17.64 12.72
N ALA A 247 4.11 -18.39 13.47
CA ALA A 247 5.27 -17.85 14.17
C ALA A 247 6.38 -17.32 13.24
N ASN A 248 6.50 -17.87 12.03
CA ASN A 248 7.50 -17.46 11.04
C ASN A 248 6.96 -17.69 9.63
N ILE A 249 6.05 -16.83 9.18
CA ILE A 249 5.50 -16.89 7.82
C ILE A 249 6.62 -16.70 6.79
N GLY A 250 6.64 -17.54 5.76
CA GLY A 250 7.62 -17.48 4.68
C GLY A 250 7.43 -16.30 3.73
N PHE A 251 8.46 -16.02 2.94
CA PHE A 251 8.38 -15.06 1.84
C PHE A 251 8.15 -15.72 0.49
N PRO A 252 7.52 -15.00 -0.45
CA PRO A 252 7.14 -15.56 -1.74
C PRO A 252 8.33 -15.68 -2.68
N ILE A 253 8.23 -16.68 -3.55
CA ILE A 253 9.08 -16.87 -4.72
C ILE A 253 8.13 -17.10 -5.90
N ALA A 254 8.26 -16.30 -6.95
CA ALA A 254 7.57 -16.50 -8.21
C ALA A 254 8.50 -17.17 -9.22
N GLU A 255 7.99 -18.19 -9.90
CA GLU A 255 8.63 -18.82 -11.05
C GLU A 255 7.93 -18.31 -12.31
N VAL A 256 8.54 -17.35 -13.01
CA VAL A 256 7.93 -16.67 -14.17
C VAL A 256 8.40 -17.32 -15.47
N GLU A 257 7.47 -17.95 -16.17
CA GLU A 257 7.67 -18.63 -17.46
C GLU A 257 7.91 -17.63 -18.60
N CYS A 258 8.48 -18.12 -19.71
CA CYS A 258 8.76 -17.30 -20.90
C CYS A 258 7.49 -16.72 -21.55
N ASP A 259 6.32 -17.30 -21.30
CA ASP A 259 5.02 -16.84 -21.80
C ASP A 259 4.30 -15.87 -20.84
N GLY A 260 4.91 -15.53 -19.70
CA GLY A 260 4.34 -14.65 -18.68
C GLY A 260 3.45 -15.34 -17.66
N THR A 261 3.15 -16.64 -17.81
CA THR A 261 2.51 -17.40 -16.74
C THR A 261 3.47 -17.57 -15.57
N SER A 262 2.94 -17.72 -14.36
CA SER A 262 3.79 -17.89 -13.18
C SER A 262 3.29 -18.94 -12.21
N VAL A 263 4.22 -19.49 -11.43
CA VAL A 263 3.89 -20.28 -10.24
C VAL A 263 4.37 -19.53 -9.02
N ILE A 264 3.44 -19.22 -8.12
CA ILE A 264 3.77 -18.64 -6.81
C ILE A 264 4.02 -19.78 -5.83
N THR A 265 5.15 -19.71 -5.13
CA THR A 265 5.55 -20.60 -4.04
C THR A 265 6.16 -19.76 -2.91
N LYS A 266 6.63 -20.38 -1.83
CA LYS A 266 7.26 -19.68 -0.71
C LYS A 266 8.59 -20.29 -0.29
N GLU A 267 9.33 -19.56 0.53
CA GLU A 267 10.51 -20.01 1.26
C GLU A 267 10.26 -21.35 1.97
N ALA A 268 11.12 -22.34 1.73
CA ALA A 268 10.99 -23.66 2.34
C ALA A 268 11.22 -23.62 3.87
N ASN A 269 10.68 -24.59 4.60
CA ASN A 269 10.86 -24.73 6.06
C ASN A 269 10.38 -23.51 6.88
N THR A 270 9.44 -22.76 6.34
CA THR A 270 8.74 -21.65 7.03
C THR A 270 7.26 -21.97 7.17
N GLY A 271 6.58 -21.20 8.01
CA GLY A 271 5.13 -21.26 8.16
C GLY A 271 4.36 -20.47 7.10
N GLY A 272 3.06 -20.26 7.34
CA GLY A 272 2.14 -19.73 6.34
C GLY A 272 1.81 -20.74 5.24
N GLU A 273 1.08 -20.30 4.22
CA GLU A 273 0.68 -21.13 3.07
C GLU A 273 0.65 -20.32 1.77
N VAL A 274 0.81 -20.98 0.63
CA VAL A 274 0.43 -20.42 -0.68
C VAL A 274 -0.71 -21.25 -1.25
N SER A 275 -1.90 -20.66 -1.30
CA SER A 275 -3.13 -21.28 -1.79
C SER A 275 -3.88 -20.31 -2.70
N VAL A 276 -4.83 -20.80 -3.52
CA VAL A 276 -5.70 -19.90 -4.31
C VAL A 276 -6.33 -18.80 -3.43
N GLY A 277 -6.64 -19.09 -2.16
CA GLY A 277 -7.15 -18.11 -1.21
C GLY A 277 -6.17 -16.99 -0.89
N THR A 278 -4.91 -17.31 -0.55
CA THR A 278 -3.90 -16.28 -0.22
C THR A 278 -3.51 -15.47 -1.45
N VAL A 279 -3.40 -16.10 -2.62
CA VAL A 279 -3.10 -15.44 -3.89
C VAL A 279 -4.26 -14.55 -4.36
N SER A 280 -5.51 -15.01 -4.23
CA SER A 280 -6.69 -14.17 -4.52
C SER A 280 -6.78 -12.98 -3.58
N SER A 281 -6.53 -13.19 -2.28
CA SER A 281 -6.47 -12.09 -1.30
C SER A 281 -5.45 -11.04 -1.71
N GLN A 282 -4.23 -11.43 -2.08
CA GLN A 282 -3.21 -10.46 -2.50
C GLN A 282 -3.58 -9.78 -3.83
N LEU A 283 -4.13 -10.49 -4.81
CA LEU A 283 -4.55 -9.85 -6.06
C LEU A 283 -5.61 -8.77 -5.84
N LEU A 284 -6.56 -9.00 -4.93
CA LEU A 284 -7.66 -8.07 -4.65
C LEU A 284 -7.21 -6.84 -3.85
N TYR A 285 -5.99 -6.83 -3.32
CA TYR A 285 -5.38 -5.68 -2.69
C TYR A 285 -4.98 -4.65 -3.75
N GLU A 286 -5.27 -3.37 -3.55
CA GLU A 286 -4.76 -2.22 -4.34
C GLU A 286 -5.13 -2.15 -5.84
N ILE A 287 -6.02 -3.01 -6.33
CA ILE A 287 -6.56 -2.89 -7.69
C ILE A 287 -7.72 -1.89 -7.75
N GLN A 288 -7.79 -1.11 -8.85
CA GLN A 288 -8.82 -0.07 -9.03
C GLN A 288 -9.87 -0.39 -10.09
N GLY A 289 -9.77 -1.55 -10.74
CA GLY A 289 -10.67 -1.91 -11.84
C GLY A 289 -10.20 -3.15 -12.60
N PRO A 290 -10.95 -3.55 -13.65
CA PRO A 290 -10.57 -4.68 -14.50
C PRO A 290 -9.27 -4.46 -15.28
N LEU A 291 -8.90 -3.21 -15.56
CA LEU A 291 -7.62 -2.84 -16.15
C LEU A 291 -6.67 -2.34 -15.06
N TYR A 292 -5.55 -3.02 -14.88
CA TYR A 292 -4.47 -2.57 -14.01
C TYR A 292 -3.47 -1.77 -14.83
N TYR A 293 -3.49 -0.45 -14.64
CA TYR A 293 -2.59 0.50 -15.30
C TYR A 293 -1.18 0.48 -14.67
N GLY A 294 -0.18 0.07 -15.45
CA GLY A 294 1.24 0.18 -15.10
C GLY A 294 2.00 1.04 -16.10
N SER A 295 3.20 1.49 -15.72
CA SER A 295 4.02 2.38 -16.56
C SER A 295 4.59 1.70 -17.80
N ASP A 296 4.81 0.38 -17.77
CA ASP A 296 5.31 -0.41 -18.92
C ASP A 296 4.21 -1.17 -19.67
N VAL A 297 3.05 -1.40 -19.06
CA VAL A 297 1.94 -2.17 -19.64
C VAL A 297 0.64 -1.90 -18.88
N THR A 298 -0.49 -2.10 -19.55
CA THR A 298 -1.79 -2.25 -18.87
C THR A 298 -2.20 -3.72 -18.88
N ALA A 299 -2.49 -4.31 -17.72
CA ALA A 299 -2.98 -5.68 -17.62
C ALA A 299 -4.51 -5.72 -17.52
N ASN A 300 -5.16 -6.60 -18.30
CA ASN A 300 -6.58 -6.94 -18.11
C ASN A 300 -6.71 -8.17 -17.21
N LEU A 301 -7.38 -7.98 -16.07
CA LEU A 301 -7.54 -8.98 -15.02
C LEU A 301 -8.75 -9.90 -15.22
N GLU A 302 -9.69 -9.58 -16.12
CA GLU A 302 -10.95 -10.35 -16.26
C GLU A 302 -10.73 -11.82 -16.67
N GLY A 303 -9.63 -12.09 -17.40
CA GLY A 303 -9.25 -13.43 -17.85
C GLY A 303 -8.38 -14.22 -16.89
N ILE A 304 -8.02 -13.67 -15.72
CA ILE A 304 -7.09 -14.32 -14.80
C ILE A 304 -7.66 -15.61 -14.22
N VAL A 305 -6.81 -16.64 -14.13
CA VAL A 305 -7.14 -17.94 -13.53
C VAL A 305 -6.05 -18.31 -12.53
N MET A 306 -6.46 -18.86 -11.39
CA MET A 306 -5.58 -19.40 -10.36
C MET A 306 -5.89 -20.86 -10.08
N GLU A 307 -4.86 -21.70 -10.09
CA GLU A 307 -5.00 -23.15 -9.90
C GLU A 307 -3.99 -23.66 -8.87
N ASP A 308 -4.48 -24.39 -7.86
CA ASP A 308 -3.60 -25.14 -6.96
C ASP A 308 -2.97 -26.31 -7.74
N ILE A 309 -1.64 -26.29 -7.90
CA ILE A 309 -0.89 -27.33 -8.63
C ILE A 309 0.00 -28.16 -7.71
N GLY A 310 -0.07 -27.94 -6.41
CA GLY A 310 0.67 -28.65 -5.39
C GLY A 310 0.62 -27.94 -4.05
N LYS A 311 1.24 -28.54 -3.04
CA LYS A 311 1.38 -27.89 -1.73
C LYS A 311 2.20 -26.61 -1.88
N ASP A 312 1.65 -25.49 -1.38
CA ASP A 312 2.28 -24.16 -1.44
C ASP A 312 2.62 -23.72 -2.87
N ARG A 313 1.84 -24.14 -3.87
CA ARG A 313 2.09 -23.84 -5.29
C ARG A 313 0.82 -23.52 -6.04
N VAL A 314 0.69 -22.27 -6.48
CA VAL A 314 -0.45 -21.77 -7.26
C VAL A 314 0.04 -21.30 -8.61
N ARG A 315 -0.55 -21.83 -9.68
CA ARG A 315 -0.31 -21.34 -11.05
C ARG A 315 -1.23 -20.16 -11.33
N VAL A 316 -0.69 -19.08 -11.88
CA VAL A 316 -1.41 -17.87 -12.30
C VAL A 316 -1.26 -17.70 -13.81
N SER A 317 -2.38 -17.52 -14.52
CA SER A 317 -2.40 -17.40 -15.98
C SER A 317 -3.61 -16.60 -16.48
N GLY A 318 -3.74 -16.40 -17.80
CA GLY A 318 -4.92 -15.81 -18.44
C GLY A 318 -4.98 -14.28 -18.47
N VAL A 319 -4.00 -13.60 -17.85
CA VAL A 319 -3.84 -12.14 -17.94
C VAL A 319 -3.49 -11.73 -19.38
N LYS A 320 -4.11 -10.64 -19.85
CA LYS A 320 -3.84 -10.07 -21.19
C LYS A 320 -3.24 -8.67 -21.09
N GLY A 321 -2.28 -8.40 -21.96
CA GLY A 321 -1.56 -7.14 -22.02
C GLY A 321 -2.15 -6.19 -23.05
N HIS A 322 -2.16 -4.92 -22.69
CA HIS A 322 -2.44 -3.80 -23.57
C HIS A 322 -1.29 -2.78 -23.48
N PRO A 323 -1.13 -1.92 -24.51
CA PRO A 323 -0.23 -0.78 -24.45
C PRO A 323 -0.26 -0.03 -23.11
N ALA A 324 0.89 0.46 -22.65
CA ALA A 324 0.93 1.29 -21.45
C ALA A 324 0.16 2.61 -21.66
N PRO A 325 -0.35 3.25 -20.59
CA PRO A 325 -0.89 4.59 -20.69
C PRO A 325 0.19 5.60 -21.12
N SER A 326 -0.18 6.64 -21.86
CA SER A 326 0.76 7.73 -22.20
C SER A 326 1.18 8.59 -21.01
N THR A 327 0.65 8.30 -19.82
CA THR A 327 0.92 8.99 -18.56
C THR A 327 1.40 8.00 -17.49
N THR A 328 2.02 8.52 -16.44
CA THR A 328 2.33 7.79 -15.20
C THR A 328 1.70 8.49 -14.00
N LYS A 329 1.46 7.75 -12.92
CA LYS A 329 1.02 8.31 -11.63
C LYS A 329 2.12 9.21 -11.08
N VAL A 330 1.72 10.37 -10.57
CA VAL A 330 2.59 11.28 -9.80
C VAL A 330 1.89 11.64 -8.48
N GLY A 331 2.65 11.54 -7.39
CA GLY A 331 2.23 11.98 -6.06
C GLY A 331 2.90 13.30 -5.73
N LEU A 332 2.10 14.26 -5.28
CA LEU A 332 2.53 15.60 -4.87
C LEU A 332 2.35 15.70 -3.35
N THR A 333 3.40 16.13 -2.67
CA THR A 333 3.42 16.33 -1.22
C THR A 333 3.30 17.80 -0.90
N ALA A 334 2.49 18.12 0.11
CA ALA A 334 2.45 19.45 0.70
C ALA A 334 2.36 19.39 2.22
N PHE A 335 2.72 20.49 2.88
CA PHE A 335 2.55 20.63 4.32
C PHE A 335 1.06 20.83 4.65
N GLY A 336 0.52 19.96 5.51
CA GLY A 336 -0.88 20.03 5.95
C GLY A 336 -1.06 20.86 7.22
N GLY A 337 -0.10 20.80 8.13
CA GLY A 337 -0.16 21.44 9.44
C GLY A 337 0.45 20.54 10.51
N TYR A 338 -0.09 20.66 11.72
CA TYR A 338 0.29 19.86 12.88
C TYR A 338 -0.91 19.05 13.36
N GLN A 339 -0.65 17.83 13.82
CA GLN A 339 -1.65 16.94 14.39
C GLN A 339 -1.20 16.42 15.76
N ALA A 340 -2.17 16.19 16.63
CA ALA A 340 -1.95 15.64 17.97
C ALA A 340 -3.19 14.86 18.42
N GLU A 341 -2.99 13.93 19.35
CA GLU A 341 -4.08 13.18 19.97
C GLU A 341 -3.91 13.03 21.49
N PHE A 342 -5.05 12.87 22.16
CA PHE A 342 -5.14 12.71 23.60
C PHE A 342 -6.16 11.63 23.90
N HIS A 343 -5.87 10.78 24.89
CA HIS A 343 -6.65 9.58 25.18
C HIS A 343 -7.19 9.60 26.62
N TYR A 344 -8.50 9.49 26.72
CA TYR A 344 -9.22 9.16 27.95
C TYR A 344 -9.63 7.69 27.91
N TYR A 345 -9.48 6.99 29.02
CA TYR A 345 -10.02 5.64 29.19
C TYR A 345 -11.30 5.73 30.02
N LEU A 346 -12.42 5.29 29.45
CA LEU A 346 -13.73 5.28 30.09
C LEU A 346 -14.14 3.84 30.36
N VAL A 347 -14.75 3.56 31.53
CA VAL A 347 -15.09 2.18 31.94
C VAL A 347 -16.55 2.02 32.32
N GLY A 348 -17.13 0.87 31.98
CA GLY A 348 -18.42 0.42 32.51
C GLY A 348 -19.64 0.90 31.74
N LEU A 349 -20.65 1.34 32.50
CA LEU A 349 -21.95 1.79 31.98
C LEU A 349 -21.87 3.19 31.39
N ASP A 350 -22.88 3.58 30.60
CA ASP A 350 -23.12 4.96 30.13
C ASP A 350 -21.90 5.57 29.41
N LEU A 351 -21.23 4.77 28.57
CA LEU A 351 -19.97 5.16 27.92
C LEU A 351 -20.19 6.35 26.97
N GLU A 352 -21.31 6.36 26.27
CA GLU A 352 -21.73 7.43 25.37
C GLU A 352 -21.96 8.74 26.13
N GLU A 353 -22.69 8.73 27.24
CA GLU A 353 -22.92 9.90 28.09
C GLU A 353 -21.64 10.39 28.75
N LYS A 354 -20.76 9.48 29.17
CA LYS A 354 -19.42 9.81 29.70
C LYS A 354 -18.56 10.51 28.66
N ALA A 355 -18.53 9.98 27.43
CA ALA A 355 -17.83 10.59 26.31
C ALA A 355 -18.40 11.98 25.98
N GLU A 356 -19.74 12.11 25.96
CA GLU A 356 -20.40 13.40 25.74
C GLU A 356 -20.06 14.42 26.83
N TRP A 357 -20.02 13.99 28.11
CA TRP A 357 -19.59 14.86 29.22
C TRP A 357 -18.18 15.39 28.98
N THR A 358 -17.21 14.50 28.75
CA THR A 358 -15.81 14.87 28.54
C THR A 358 -15.65 15.75 27.30
N GLU A 359 -16.36 15.45 26.20
CA GLU A 359 -16.37 16.27 25.00
C GLU A 359 -16.87 17.70 25.27
N ARG A 360 -17.99 17.86 25.98
CA ARG A 360 -18.54 19.17 26.33
C ARG A 360 -17.54 20.02 27.13
N GLN A 361 -16.85 19.40 28.09
CA GLN A 361 -15.83 20.06 28.90
C GLN A 361 -14.62 20.50 28.06
N ILE A 362 -14.09 19.61 27.21
CA ILE A 362 -12.96 19.94 26.35
C ILE A 362 -13.33 21.06 25.38
N ARG A 363 -14.50 21.01 24.75
CA ARG A 363 -14.99 22.07 23.86
C ARG A 363 -15.12 23.41 24.59
N HIS A 364 -15.56 23.40 25.85
CA HIS A 364 -15.61 24.60 26.67
C HIS A 364 -14.21 25.17 26.95
N SER A 365 -13.24 24.33 27.32
CA SER A 365 -11.85 24.74 27.59
C SER A 365 -11.12 25.27 26.36
N ILE A 366 -11.40 24.72 25.17
CA ILE A 366 -10.83 25.21 23.90
C ILE A 366 -11.27 26.66 23.63
N GLY A 367 -12.52 27.01 23.94
CA GLY A 367 -13.06 28.34 23.70
C GLY A 367 -12.91 28.80 22.26
N ASP A 368 -12.47 30.05 22.07
CA ASP A 368 -12.31 30.66 20.73
C ASP A 368 -11.23 30.01 19.86
N ALA A 369 -10.27 29.28 20.45
CA ALA A 369 -9.21 28.61 19.72
C ALA A 369 -9.75 27.50 18.79
N ILE A 370 -11.00 27.07 18.96
CA ILE A 370 -11.65 26.09 18.07
C ILE A 370 -11.68 26.58 16.62
N LYS A 371 -11.71 27.89 16.39
CA LYS A 371 -11.69 28.52 15.05
C LYS A 371 -10.36 28.33 14.32
N ASP A 372 -9.30 28.03 15.06
CA ASP A 372 -7.96 27.79 14.54
C ASP A 372 -7.64 26.30 14.34
N LEU A 373 -8.59 25.41 14.69
CA LEU A 373 -8.49 23.98 14.44
C LEU A 373 -9.07 23.67 13.07
N THR A 374 -8.31 22.96 12.25
CA THR A 374 -8.78 22.44 10.95
C THR A 374 -9.49 21.10 11.10
N CYS A 375 -9.22 20.37 12.19
CA CYS A 375 -9.94 19.17 12.59
C CYS A 375 -10.00 19.10 14.12
N LEU A 376 -11.16 18.69 14.65
CA LEU A 376 -11.35 18.29 16.04
C LEU A 376 -12.33 17.12 16.05
N LYS A 377 -11.84 15.94 16.39
CA LYS A 377 -12.63 14.70 16.37
C LYS A 377 -12.58 14.01 17.72
N PHE A 378 -13.74 13.57 18.18
CA PHE A 378 -13.92 12.75 19.36
C PHE A 378 -14.39 11.37 18.91
N THR A 379 -13.82 10.30 19.45
CA THR A 379 -14.18 8.94 19.05
C THR A 379 -14.13 8.01 20.24
N LEU A 380 -15.25 7.34 20.51
CA LEU A 380 -15.38 6.30 21.53
C LEU A 380 -15.18 4.94 20.87
N ASN A 381 -14.16 4.20 21.30
CA ASN A 381 -13.72 2.96 20.64
C ASN A 381 -13.83 1.76 21.56
N GLY A 382 -14.75 0.87 21.20
CA GLY A 382 -15.08 -0.34 21.94
C GLY A 382 -16.44 -0.24 22.60
N TYR A 383 -16.78 -1.26 23.37
CA TYR A 383 -17.97 -1.30 24.21
C TYR A 383 -17.65 -2.11 25.46
N SER A 384 -18.36 -1.86 26.56
CA SER A 384 -18.28 -2.73 27.74
C SER A 384 -19.19 -3.94 27.53
N PRO A 385 -18.68 -5.18 27.62
CA PRO A 385 -19.54 -6.37 27.61
C PRO A 385 -20.50 -6.40 28.80
N GLU A 386 -21.58 -7.16 28.64
CA GLU A 386 -22.48 -7.47 29.74
C GLU A 386 -21.72 -8.30 30.80
N ASN A 387 -21.76 -7.85 32.06
CA ASN A 387 -21.05 -8.47 33.19
C ASN A 387 -19.56 -8.77 32.89
N PRO A 388 -18.72 -7.73 32.73
CA PRO A 388 -17.34 -7.89 32.27
C PRO A 388 -16.51 -8.68 33.29
N ARG A 389 -15.70 -9.62 32.78
CA ARG A 389 -14.87 -10.52 33.62
C ARG A 389 -13.79 -9.80 34.45
N ASN A 390 -13.43 -8.58 34.05
CA ASN A 390 -12.48 -7.70 34.74
C ASN A 390 -12.65 -6.27 34.23
N GLN A 391 -11.98 -5.33 34.91
CA GLN A 391 -12.01 -3.91 34.57
C GLN A 391 -11.50 -3.64 33.16
N GLU A 392 -10.36 -4.24 32.77
CA GLU A 392 -9.71 -3.99 31.47
C GLU A 392 -10.62 -4.24 30.27
N VAL A 393 -11.43 -5.31 30.30
CA VAL A 393 -12.38 -5.64 29.21
C VAL A 393 -13.60 -4.70 29.17
N SER A 394 -13.88 -3.99 30.27
CA SER A 394 -14.94 -2.99 30.37
C SER A 394 -14.47 -1.58 29.99
N THR A 395 -13.16 -1.39 29.83
CA THR A 395 -12.53 -0.11 29.51
C THR A 395 -12.46 0.09 28.00
N VAL A 396 -12.86 1.28 27.54
CA VAL A 396 -12.84 1.71 26.15
C VAL A 396 -11.99 2.96 25.98
N ASP A 397 -11.45 3.16 24.78
CA ASP A 397 -10.62 4.33 24.44
C ASP A 397 -11.49 5.46 23.90
N PHE A 398 -11.50 6.59 24.59
CA PHE A 398 -12.06 7.85 24.11
C PHE A 398 -10.93 8.74 23.60
N ARG A 399 -10.75 8.71 22.27
CA ARG A 399 -9.70 9.45 21.56
C ARG A 399 -10.20 10.83 21.17
N ILE A 400 -9.38 11.84 21.46
CA ILE A 400 -9.52 13.21 20.98
C ILE A 400 -8.38 13.47 20.01
N PHE A 401 -8.70 13.86 18.80
CA PHE A 401 -7.74 14.14 17.73
C PHE A 401 -7.90 15.56 17.22
N VAL A 402 -6.80 16.26 17.01
CA VAL A 402 -6.79 17.62 16.47
C VAL A 402 -5.83 17.77 15.30
N GLN A 403 -6.18 18.67 14.40
CA GLN A 403 -5.26 19.24 13.43
C GLN A 403 -5.38 20.77 13.42
N THR A 404 -4.26 21.44 13.20
CA THR A 404 -4.20 22.90 13.12
C THR A 404 -3.00 23.36 12.29
N LYS A 405 -3.08 24.57 11.72
CA LYS A 405 -1.91 25.25 11.12
C LYS A 405 -1.05 25.96 12.16
N LYS A 406 -1.55 26.17 13.39
CA LYS A 406 -0.85 26.91 14.46
C LYS A 406 -0.12 25.95 15.40
N LYS A 407 1.20 25.79 15.22
CA LYS A 407 2.04 24.91 16.07
C LYS A 407 1.85 25.17 17.57
N ALA A 408 1.76 26.44 17.97
CA ALA A 408 1.62 26.84 19.37
C ALA A 408 0.37 26.27 20.07
N LEU A 409 -0.67 25.87 19.34
CA LEU A 409 -1.87 25.26 19.93
C LEU A 409 -1.68 23.78 20.27
N VAL A 410 -0.61 23.15 19.80
CA VAL A 410 -0.31 21.73 20.03
C VAL A 410 1.11 21.53 20.58
N ASP A 411 1.75 22.61 21.03
CA ASP A 411 3.01 22.56 21.76
C ASP A 411 2.70 22.27 23.23
N LYS A 412 3.18 21.12 23.75
CA LYS A 412 2.92 20.74 25.14
C LYS A 412 3.85 21.44 26.14
N PHE A 413 4.93 22.07 25.68
CA PHE A 413 5.95 22.68 26.53
C PHE A 413 5.68 24.16 26.81
N THR A 414 4.79 24.79 26.05
CA THR A 414 4.38 26.17 26.32
C THR A 414 3.46 26.24 27.53
N LEU A 415 3.89 26.93 28.58
CA LEU A 415 3.10 27.18 29.80
C LEU A 415 2.22 28.44 29.70
N ASP A 416 2.55 29.36 28.78
CA ASP A 416 1.94 30.70 28.71
C ASP A 416 0.66 30.74 27.86
N VAL A 417 0.43 29.74 27.01
CA VAL A 417 -0.78 29.59 26.18
C VAL A 417 -1.34 28.19 26.42
N PRO A 418 -2.54 28.03 27.00
CA PRO A 418 -3.16 26.72 27.13
C PRO A 418 -3.39 26.15 25.73
N GLY A 419 -2.66 25.08 25.38
CA GLY A 419 -2.81 24.34 24.13
C GLY A 419 -3.64 23.06 24.31
N PHE A 420 -3.71 22.26 23.26
CA PHE A 420 -4.47 21.02 23.15
C PHE A 420 -4.28 20.06 24.31
N ASN A 421 -3.01 19.80 24.69
CA ASN A 421 -2.72 18.95 25.85
C ASN A 421 -3.40 19.50 27.12
N ARG A 422 -3.31 20.81 27.36
CA ARG A 422 -3.83 21.43 28.58
C ARG A 422 -5.36 21.46 28.60
N TRP A 423 -6.00 21.80 27.47
CA TRP A 423 -7.47 21.74 27.34
C TRP A 423 -8.02 20.34 27.63
N CYS A 424 -7.28 19.29 27.24
CA CYS A 424 -7.67 17.93 27.58
C CYS A 424 -7.36 17.61 29.05
N MET A 425 -6.16 17.91 29.54
CA MET A 425 -5.68 17.52 30.86
C MET A 425 -6.47 18.16 32.02
N GLU A 426 -6.80 19.44 31.96
CA GLU A 426 -7.46 20.16 33.06
C GLU A 426 -8.89 19.68 33.33
N ASN A 427 -9.50 18.99 32.38
CA ASN A 427 -10.84 18.44 32.53
C ASN A 427 -10.87 17.08 33.23
N PHE A 428 -9.72 16.42 33.41
CA PHE A 428 -9.67 15.07 33.97
C PHE A 428 -10.24 14.96 35.40
N LEU A 429 -9.78 15.81 36.32
CA LEU A 429 -10.20 15.76 37.73
C LEU A 429 -11.64 16.24 37.96
N GLN A 430 -12.26 16.83 36.94
CA GLN A 430 -13.67 17.27 36.93
C GLN A 430 -14.52 16.46 35.94
N SER A 431 -13.98 15.36 35.40
CA SER A 431 -14.65 14.55 34.40
C SER A 431 -15.67 13.59 35.01
N CYS A 432 -16.31 12.80 34.14
CA CYS A 432 -17.29 11.80 34.52
C CYS A 432 -16.67 10.65 35.36
N PRO A 433 -17.49 9.89 36.11
CA PRO A 433 -17.02 8.76 36.91
C PRO A 433 -16.35 7.68 36.05
N GLY A 434 -15.24 7.11 36.54
CA GLY A 434 -14.54 6.02 35.86
C GLY A 434 -13.68 6.45 34.68
N ALA A 435 -13.35 7.73 34.56
CA ALA A 435 -12.33 8.22 33.64
C ALA A 435 -10.91 7.97 34.18
N SER A 436 -9.99 7.62 33.29
CA SER A 436 -8.53 7.61 33.52
C SER A 436 -7.80 8.16 32.29
N LEU A 437 -6.51 8.48 32.42
CA LEU A 437 -5.70 9.05 31.35
C LEU A 437 -4.72 8.02 30.77
N GLY A 438 -4.39 8.19 29.48
CA GLY A 438 -3.24 7.51 28.88
C GLY A 438 -1.93 7.86 29.58
N ASN A 439 -1.10 6.85 29.88
CA ASN A 439 0.21 7.05 30.51
C ASN A 439 1.22 7.76 29.59
N ASP A 440 1.11 7.60 28.27
CA ASP A 440 2.00 8.22 27.30
C ASP A 440 1.37 9.48 26.70
N GLN A 441 1.87 10.63 27.15
CA GLN A 441 1.39 11.94 26.73
C GLN A 441 2.16 12.49 25.51
N ARG A 442 3.11 11.73 24.93
CA ARG A 442 3.89 12.18 23.76
C ARG A 442 3.04 12.40 22.53
N GLN A 443 1.91 11.70 22.38
CA GLN A 443 1.00 11.87 21.24
C GLN A 443 0.24 13.21 21.25
N SER A 444 0.20 13.90 22.40
CA SER A 444 -0.41 15.22 22.52
C SER A 444 0.53 16.37 22.11
N GLU A 445 1.80 16.07 21.81
CA GLU A 445 2.73 17.00 21.16
C GLU A 445 2.46 17.02 19.66
N GLY A 446 2.32 18.22 19.10
CA GLY A 446 2.05 18.43 17.70
C GLY A 446 3.19 17.94 16.81
N LYS A 447 2.90 16.90 16.02
CA LYS A 447 3.78 16.46 14.93
C LYS A 447 3.30 17.02 13.60
N PRO A 448 4.21 17.37 12.67
CA PRO A 448 3.81 17.76 11.33
C PRO A 448 3.05 16.62 10.65
N PHE A 449 2.12 16.97 9.77
CA PHE A 449 1.50 16.03 8.84
C PHE A 449 1.49 16.61 7.43
N TYR A 450 1.43 15.73 6.45
CA TYR A 450 1.57 16.08 5.03
C TYR A 450 0.35 15.67 4.24
N GLU A 451 -0.10 16.57 3.37
CA GLU A 451 -1.13 16.28 2.39
C GLU A 451 -0.51 15.57 1.18
N TYR A 452 -1.30 14.69 0.58
CA TYR A 452 -0.89 13.93 -0.58
C TYR A 452 -1.92 14.07 -1.71
N TYR A 453 -1.48 14.60 -2.85
CA TYR A 453 -2.30 14.78 -4.03
C TYR A 453 -1.82 13.88 -5.15
N VAL A 454 -2.71 13.06 -5.70
CA VAL A 454 -2.37 12.11 -6.76
C VAL A 454 -2.98 12.54 -8.08
N THR A 455 -2.15 12.62 -9.11
CA THR A 455 -2.56 12.92 -10.49
C THR A 455 -1.71 12.15 -11.50
N LEU A 456 -1.82 12.49 -12.77
CA LEU A 456 -1.09 11.87 -13.88
C LEU A 456 -0.12 12.88 -14.51
N LEU A 457 1.06 12.40 -14.90
CA LEU A 457 2.07 13.15 -15.65
C LEU A 457 2.33 12.44 -16.98
N PRO A 458 2.42 13.14 -18.13
CA PRO A 458 2.81 12.51 -19.39
C PRO A 458 4.18 11.83 -19.26
N GLN A 459 4.30 10.57 -19.70
CA GLN A 459 5.57 9.85 -19.61
C GLN A 459 6.69 10.54 -20.41
N ALA A 460 6.34 11.26 -21.47
CA ALA A 460 7.28 12.02 -22.30
C ALA A 460 7.95 13.20 -21.58
N GLU A 461 7.39 13.66 -20.46
CA GLU A 461 7.95 14.75 -19.64
C GLU A 461 8.91 14.21 -18.56
N VAL A 462 9.03 12.87 -18.44
CA VAL A 462 9.85 12.20 -17.43
C VAL A 462 11.21 11.84 -18.02
N LYS A 463 12.29 12.29 -17.38
CA LYS A 463 13.66 11.95 -17.76
C LYS A 463 14.12 10.65 -17.09
N HIS A 464 13.55 9.53 -17.53
CA HIS A 464 13.90 8.20 -16.99
C HIS A 464 15.30 7.78 -17.47
N GLN A 465 16.23 7.60 -16.54
CA GLN A 465 17.60 7.20 -16.85
C GLN A 465 18.09 6.06 -15.94
N VAL A 466 19.14 5.38 -16.40
CA VAL A 466 19.90 4.41 -15.62
C VAL A 466 21.34 4.89 -15.53
N GLU A 467 21.85 4.96 -14.31
CA GLU A 467 23.20 5.39 -13.99
C GLU A 467 24.08 4.17 -13.66
N LEU A 468 25.22 4.07 -14.35
CA LEU A 468 26.13 2.93 -14.30
C LEU A 468 27.56 3.41 -14.02
N PRO A 469 27.91 3.67 -12.75
CA PRO A 469 29.22 4.21 -12.37
C PRO A 469 30.40 3.34 -12.84
N PHE A 470 30.25 2.03 -12.78
CA PHE A 470 31.28 1.07 -13.20
C PHE A 470 31.57 1.11 -14.71
N LEU A 471 30.70 1.74 -15.51
CA LEU A 471 30.94 2.04 -16.94
C LEU A 471 31.17 3.53 -17.21
N GLY A 472 30.96 4.40 -16.22
CA GLY A 472 30.94 5.85 -16.40
C GLY A 472 29.86 6.31 -17.38
N LYS A 473 28.67 5.68 -17.36
CA LYS A 473 27.59 5.93 -18.32
C LYS A 473 26.27 6.22 -17.63
N SER A 474 25.53 7.17 -18.22
CA SER A 474 24.09 7.40 -18.02
C SER A 474 23.38 6.97 -19.30
N ILE A 475 22.31 6.17 -19.18
CA ILE A 475 21.53 5.66 -20.32
C ILE A 475 20.09 6.15 -20.19
N ASP A 476 19.62 6.89 -21.19
CA ASP A 476 18.22 7.29 -21.29
C ASP A 476 17.32 6.10 -21.62
N ILE A 477 16.23 5.95 -20.87
CA ILE A 477 15.20 4.97 -21.13
C ILE A 477 14.07 5.66 -21.90
N PRO A 478 13.93 5.42 -23.21
CA PRO A 478 12.92 6.11 -24.01
C PRO A 478 11.51 5.73 -23.54
N VAL A 479 10.52 6.58 -23.77
CA VAL A 479 9.11 6.21 -23.64
C VAL A 479 8.76 5.14 -24.68
N GLN A 480 7.80 4.27 -24.36
CA GLN A 480 7.28 3.30 -25.34
C GLN A 480 6.71 4.03 -26.56
N LYS A 481 6.90 3.47 -27.76
CA LYS A 481 6.34 4.05 -28.99
C LYS A 481 4.83 3.83 -29.04
N ASN A 482 4.41 2.65 -28.63
CA ASN A 482 3.00 2.25 -28.60
C ASN A 482 2.43 2.49 -27.20
N VAL A 483 2.27 3.75 -26.81
CA VAL A 483 1.46 4.12 -25.62
C VAL A 483 0.05 4.53 -26.04
N ARG A 484 -0.91 4.35 -25.14
CA ARG A 484 -2.32 4.66 -25.38
C ARG A 484 -2.78 5.86 -24.52
N PRO A 485 -3.27 6.95 -25.13
CA PRO A 485 -3.71 8.13 -24.38
C PRO A 485 -5.16 8.04 -23.88
N ASP A 486 -5.98 7.17 -24.44
CA ASP A 486 -7.42 7.06 -24.20
C ASP A 486 -7.79 6.00 -23.14
N TYR A 487 -7.01 5.92 -22.06
CA TYR A 487 -7.43 5.16 -20.88
C TYR A 487 -8.35 6.00 -19.98
N PRO A 488 -9.56 5.51 -19.66
CA PRO A 488 -10.44 6.24 -18.77
C PRO A 488 -9.94 6.19 -17.33
N ARG A 489 -10.03 7.32 -16.61
CA ARG A 489 -9.78 7.40 -15.16
C ARG A 489 -10.73 6.47 -14.39
N ASP A 490 -12.01 6.60 -14.70
CA ASP A 490 -13.08 5.79 -14.11
C ASP A 490 -13.38 4.63 -15.06
N GLN A 491 -13.09 3.41 -14.61
CA GLN A 491 -13.33 2.22 -15.40
C GLN A 491 -14.80 1.80 -15.35
N LYS A 492 -15.16 0.81 -16.17
CA LYS A 492 -16.54 0.33 -16.26
C LYS A 492 -16.97 -0.28 -14.91
N SER A 493 -17.92 0.38 -14.26
CA SER A 493 -18.63 -0.14 -13.09
C SER A 493 -19.94 -0.81 -13.51
N TYR A 494 -20.26 -1.98 -12.95
CA TYR A 494 -21.48 -2.72 -13.27
C TYR A 494 -21.97 -3.64 -12.15
N GLU A 495 -23.29 -3.81 -12.08
CA GLU A 495 -23.92 -4.91 -11.34
C GLU A 495 -23.83 -6.22 -12.12
N THR A 496 -24.04 -7.34 -11.42
CA THR A 496 -23.97 -8.65 -12.06
C THR A 496 -24.95 -8.76 -13.22
N LYS A 497 -24.49 -9.30 -14.36
CA LYS A 497 -25.32 -9.37 -15.58
C LYS A 497 -26.47 -10.37 -15.45
N ASP A 498 -26.25 -11.43 -14.68
CA ASP A 498 -27.17 -12.57 -14.57
C ASP A 498 -27.49 -12.88 -13.09
N PRO A 499 -28.16 -11.98 -12.36
CA PRO A 499 -28.43 -12.18 -10.94
C PRO A 499 -29.32 -13.41 -10.71
N VAL A 500 -28.94 -14.21 -9.73
CA VAL A 500 -29.71 -15.40 -9.32
C VAL A 500 -30.65 -15.01 -8.19
N ASP A 501 -31.90 -15.47 -8.25
CA ASP A 501 -32.87 -15.29 -7.17
C ASP A 501 -32.34 -15.94 -5.89
N LEU A 502 -32.11 -15.12 -4.86
CA LEU A 502 -31.52 -15.53 -3.58
C LEU A 502 -32.36 -16.61 -2.88
N ALA A 503 -33.67 -16.68 -3.13
CA ALA A 503 -34.56 -17.70 -2.56
C ALA A 503 -34.24 -19.11 -3.08
N THR A 504 -33.64 -19.24 -4.27
CA THR A 504 -33.31 -20.53 -4.88
C THR A 504 -32.18 -21.28 -4.17
N PHE A 505 -31.39 -20.59 -3.35
CA PHE A 505 -30.31 -21.21 -2.55
C PHE A 505 -30.82 -21.94 -1.30
N GLY A 506 -32.13 -21.85 -1.00
CA GLY A 506 -32.79 -22.52 0.10
C GLY A 506 -32.80 -21.70 1.41
N PRO A 507 -33.09 -22.34 2.56
CA PRO A 507 -33.21 -21.63 3.83
C PRO A 507 -31.88 -20.98 4.26
N THR A 508 -31.97 -19.83 4.90
CA THR A 508 -30.84 -19.02 5.34
C THR A 508 -30.70 -18.96 6.86
N THR A 509 -29.52 -18.60 7.33
CA THR A 509 -29.24 -18.19 8.71
C THR A 509 -28.59 -16.82 8.68
N ARG A 510 -29.09 -15.89 9.48
CA ARG A 510 -28.49 -14.55 9.59
C ARG A 510 -27.19 -14.60 10.40
N GLY A 511 -26.10 -14.07 9.84
CA GLY A 511 -24.80 -14.04 10.51
C GLY A 511 -23.73 -13.26 9.73
N PRO A 512 -22.52 -13.16 10.27
CA PRO A 512 -21.38 -12.47 9.64
C PRO A 512 -21.10 -12.98 8.22
N LEU A 513 -21.03 -12.05 7.25
CA LEU A 513 -20.63 -12.32 5.86
C LEU A 513 -19.34 -13.17 5.78
N GLY A 514 -18.35 -12.85 6.62
CA GLY A 514 -17.05 -13.53 6.69
C GLY A 514 -17.09 -14.98 7.14
N TRP A 515 -18.25 -15.53 7.52
CA TRP A 515 -18.40 -16.96 7.76
C TRP A 515 -18.21 -17.78 6.49
N VAL A 516 -18.58 -17.27 5.32
CA VAL A 516 -18.44 -18.02 4.04
C VAL A 516 -17.62 -17.28 3.00
N VAL A 517 -17.42 -15.97 3.16
CA VAL A 517 -16.77 -15.11 2.18
C VAL A 517 -15.37 -14.74 2.66
N GLY A 518 -14.37 -15.02 1.82
CA GLY A 518 -13.00 -14.54 1.89
C GLY A 518 -12.90 -13.08 1.43
N GLY A 519 -11.84 -12.36 1.79
CA GLY A 519 -11.64 -11.03 1.23
C GLY A 519 -10.31 -10.39 1.55
N ARG A 520 -10.09 -9.22 0.95
CA ARG A 520 -8.98 -8.31 1.23
C ARG A 520 -9.39 -6.88 0.90
N SER A 521 -8.81 -5.91 1.60
CA SER A 521 -8.90 -4.49 1.29
C SER A 521 -7.55 -3.82 1.47
N GLY A 522 -7.39 -2.66 0.85
CA GLY A 522 -6.21 -1.79 0.94
C GLY A 522 -6.51 -0.38 0.47
N ASP A 523 -5.53 0.49 0.53
CA ASP A 523 -5.62 1.88 0.09
C ASP A 523 -4.91 2.11 -1.24
N LYS A 524 -5.31 3.18 -1.93
CA LYS A 524 -4.41 3.86 -2.86
C LYS A 524 -4.72 5.34 -2.77
N ALA A 525 -3.88 6.08 -2.06
CA ALA A 525 -4.20 7.41 -1.55
C ALA A 525 -5.49 7.42 -0.71
N SER A 526 -6.46 8.30 -1.00
CA SER A 526 -7.71 8.34 -0.22
C SER A 526 -8.76 7.33 -0.66
N ASP A 527 -8.55 6.63 -1.78
CA ASP A 527 -9.42 5.54 -2.22
C ASP A 527 -9.16 4.27 -1.39
N ALA A 528 -10.22 3.53 -1.08
CA ALA A 528 -10.12 2.18 -0.51
C ALA A 528 -10.70 1.15 -1.47
N ASN A 529 -9.98 0.07 -1.72
CA ASN A 529 -10.49 -1.09 -2.46
C ASN A 529 -10.94 -2.18 -1.48
N VAL A 530 -11.92 -2.98 -1.87
CA VAL A 530 -12.31 -4.18 -1.14
C VAL A 530 -12.82 -5.26 -2.09
N GLY A 531 -12.13 -6.40 -2.08
CA GLY A 531 -12.51 -7.58 -2.83
C GLY A 531 -13.02 -8.70 -1.93
N PHE A 532 -14.02 -9.42 -2.42
CA PHE A 532 -14.63 -10.58 -1.77
C PHE A 532 -14.58 -11.78 -2.69
N TYR A 533 -14.27 -12.96 -2.17
CA TYR A 533 -14.23 -14.19 -2.95
C TYR A 533 -14.75 -15.38 -2.15
N VAL A 534 -15.08 -16.47 -2.85
CA VAL A 534 -15.68 -17.69 -2.29
C VAL A 534 -15.03 -18.94 -2.87
N ARG A 535 -15.32 -20.10 -2.28
CA ARG A 535 -14.59 -21.35 -2.57
C ARG A 535 -15.21 -22.16 -3.70
N HIS A 536 -16.51 -21.97 -3.94
CA HIS A 536 -17.30 -22.80 -4.85
C HIS A 536 -18.12 -21.98 -5.84
N ASP A 537 -18.42 -22.55 -7.01
CA ASP A 537 -19.13 -21.85 -8.08
C ASP A 537 -20.57 -21.46 -7.69
N ASP A 538 -21.25 -22.28 -6.89
CA ASP A 538 -22.60 -21.95 -6.41
C ASP A 538 -22.61 -20.88 -5.31
N GLU A 539 -21.51 -20.73 -4.56
CA GLU A 539 -21.30 -19.59 -3.67
C GLU A 539 -21.01 -18.32 -4.46
N TRP A 540 -20.35 -18.44 -5.62
CA TRP A 540 -20.04 -17.31 -6.49
C TRP A 540 -21.30 -16.67 -7.04
N ASP A 541 -22.22 -17.48 -7.56
CA ASP A 541 -23.53 -17.02 -8.03
C ASP A 541 -24.32 -16.29 -6.94
N TRP A 542 -24.26 -16.78 -5.70
CA TRP A 542 -24.86 -16.10 -4.56
C TRP A 542 -24.14 -14.78 -4.24
N LEU A 543 -22.81 -14.79 -4.14
CA LEU A 543 -21.98 -13.63 -3.78
C LEU A 543 -22.23 -12.45 -4.74
N ARG A 544 -22.14 -12.70 -6.05
CA ARG A 544 -22.31 -11.66 -7.07
C ARG A 544 -23.74 -11.13 -7.16
N SER A 545 -24.73 -11.92 -6.74
CA SER A 545 -26.14 -11.52 -6.70
C SER A 545 -26.49 -10.73 -5.43
N VAL A 546 -25.87 -11.06 -4.28
CA VAL A 546 -26.17 -10.38 -3.00
C VAL A 546 -25.34 -9.12 -2.80
N LEU A 547 -24.08 -9.10 -3.21
CA LEU A 547 -23.19 -7.94 -3.06
C LEU A 547 -23.31 -7.02 -4.28
N THR A 548 -24.32 -6.16 -4.23
CA THR A 548 -24.50 -5.01 -5.12
C THR A 548 -23.84 -3.76 -4.54
N ILE A 549 -23.70 -2.69 -5.32
CA ILE A 549 -23.24 -1.38 -4.86
C ILE A 549 -24.15 -0.87 -3.72
N ASP A 550 -25.47 -1.00 -3.89
CA ASP A 550 -26.44 -0.62 -2.86
C ASP A 550 -26.28 -1.45 -1.59
N LYS A 551 -25.97 -2.75 -1.72
CA LYS A 551 -25.72 -3.59 -0.56
C LYS A 551 -24.48 -3.14 0.19
N ILE A 552 -23.37 -2.83 -0.49
CA ILE A 552 -22.17 -2.30 0.15
C ILE A 552 -22.46 -0.96 0.83
N ASN A 553 -23.19 -0.05 0.18
CA ASN A 553 -23.63 1.21 0.79
C ASN A 553 -24.41 0.98 2.09
N GLN A 554 -25.33 -0.01 2.10
CA GLN A 554 -26.07 -0.39 3.29
C GLN A 554 -25.16 -0.94 4.39
N LEU A 555 -24.21 -1.82 4.05
CA LEU A 555 -23.33 -2.49 5.02
C LEU A 555 -22.29 -1.53 5.63
N LEU A 556 -21.88 -0.49 4.91
CA LEU A 556 -20.95 0.52 5.44
C LEU A 556 -21.57 1.35 6.59
N GLU A 557 -22.89 1.58 6.57
CA GLU A 557 -23.61 2.37 7.58
C GLU A 557 -22.93 3.72 7.88
N GLY A 558 -22.60 4.02 9.14
CA GLY A 558 -21.95 5.27 9.55
C GLY A 558 -20.56 5.48 8.98
N SER A 559 -19.93 4.44 8.43
CA SER A 559 -18.64 4.56 7.71
C SER A 559 -18.82 5.01 6.26
N ASN A 560 -20.04 5.05 5.72
CA ASN A 560 -20.29 5.52 4.37
C ASN A 560 -20.11 7.05 4.26
N LYS A 561 -19.13 7.49 3.46
CA LYS A 561 -18.84 8.91 3.22
C LYS A 561 -19.72 9.56 2.15
N GLY A 562 -20.67 8.83 1.56
CA GLY A 562 -21.54 9.30 0.48
C GLY A 562 -20.81 9.50 -0.85
N LYS A 563 -19.67 8.82 -1.02
CA LYS A 563 -18.80 8.92 -2.21
C LYS A 563 -19.12 7.82 -3.21
N LYS A 564 -18.55 7.94 -4.42
CA LYS A 564 -18.74 6.97 -5.50
C LYS A 564 -18.21 5.59 -5.09
N ILE A 565 -19.00 4.55 -5.33
CA ILE A 565 -18.58 3.15 -5.23
C ILE A 565 -18.64 2.53 -6.63
N GLU A 566 -17.55 1.89 -7.03
CA GLU A 566 -17.45 1.20 -8.31
C GLU A 566 -17.37 -0.31 -8.08
N ARG A 567 -17.92 -1.12 -8.98
CA ARG A 567 -18.01 -2.58 -8.84
C ARG A 567 -17.61 -3.29 -10.13
N PHE A 568 -16.86 -4.38 -10.02
CA PHE A 568 -16.61 -5.33 -11.12
C PHE A 568 -16.41 -6.76 -10.60
N GLU A 569 -16.39 -7.73 -11.52
CA GLU A 569 -16.27 -9.15 -11.20
C GLU A 569 -14.98 -9.73 -11.79
N ILE A 570 -14.41 -10.73 -11.11
CA ILE A 570 -13.24 -11.51 -11.57
C ILE A 570 -13.61 -12.99 -11.52
N PRO A 571 -14.22 -13.53 -12.60
CA PRO A 571 -14.82 -14.86 -12.57
C PRO A 571 -13.84 -16.00 -12.28
N GLY A 572 -12.61 -15.93 -12.83
CA GLY A 572 -11.62 -17.01 -12.70
C GLY A 572 -11.08 -17.24 -11.28
N ILE A 573 -11.42 -16.36 -10.33
CA ILE A 573 -11.15 -16.52 -8.90
C ILE A 573 -12.40 -16.34 -8.04
N ARG A 574 -13.60 -16.31 -8.65
CA ARG A 574 -14.90 -16.18 -7.97
C ARG A 574 -15.00 -14.93 -7.09
N ALA A 575 -14.51 -13.77 -7.58
CA ALA A 575 -14.45 -12.55 -6.79
C ALA A 575 -15.34 -11.41 -7.30
N VAL A 576 -15.95 -10.67 -6.36
CA VAL A 576 -16.56 -9.35 -6.60
C VAL A 576 -15.65 -8.31 -5.96
N HIS A 577 -15.32 -7.26 -6.69
CA HIS A 577 -14.47 -6.19 -6.22
C HIS A 577 -15.21 -4.85 -6.20
N PHE A 578 -14.93 -4.05 -5.17
CA PHE A 578 -15.46 -2.70 -5.01
C PHE A 578 -14.33 -1.68 -4.81
N LEU A 579 -14.45 -0.52 -5.45
CA LEU A 579 -13.59 0.64 -5.20
C LEU A 579 -14.42 1.74 -4.54
N LEU A 580 -14.10 2.07 -3.30
CA LEU A 580 -14.69 3.14 -2.51
C LEU A 580 -13.86 4.41 -2.71
N ARG A 581 -14.35 5.33 -3.55
CA ARG A 581 -13.62 6.57 -3.85
C ARG A 581 -13.57 7.48 -2.63
N ASP A 582 -12.42 8.08 -2.37
CA ASP A 582 -12.22 9.11 -1.34
C ASP A 582 -12.77 8.69 0.03
N HIS A 583 -12.57 7.42 0.39
CA HIS A 583 -13.13 6.78 1.59
C HIS A 583 -12.28 7.04 2.84
N LEU A 584 -10.96 7.13 2.69
CA LEU A 584 -9.97 7.23 3.76
C LEU A 584 -9.63 8.67 4.11
N ASP A 585 -10.63 9.55 4.09
CA ASP A 585 -10.47 11.00 4.32
C ASP A 585 -9.45 11.59 3.34
N ARG A 586 -8.24 11.94 3.78
CA ARG A 586 -7.14 12.50 2.97
C ARG A 586 -5.94 11.55 2.87
N GLY A 587 -6.15 10.25 3.07
CA GLY A 587 -5.12 9.21 3.00
C GLY A 587 -4.23 9.11 4.24
N PHE A 588 -3.20 8.27 4.17
CA PHE A 588 -2.42 7.81 5.33
C PHE A 588 -1.92 8.91 6.26
N ASN A 589 -1.32 9.97 5.72
CA ASN A 589 -0.65 10.99 6.52
C ASN A 589 -1.60 12.03 7.15
N SER A 590 -2.77 12.23 6.54
CA SER A 590 -3.70 13.32 6.90
C SER A 590 -5.01 12.83 7.52
N THR A 591 -5.30 11.53 7.49
CA THR A 591 -6.56 10.99 7.99
C THR A 591 -6.74 11.20 9.48
N SER A 592 -7.97 11.53 9.86
CA SER A 592 -8.40 11.60 11.26
C SER A 592 -8.87 10.25 11.84
N GLU A 593 -8.95 9.20 11.01
CA GLU A 593 -9.50 7.89 11.37
C GLU A 593 -8.39 6.87 11.73
N TYR A 594 -8.76 5.73 12.34
CA TYR A 594 -7.79 4.68 12.70
C TYR A 594 -7.31 3.86 11.52
N ASP A 595 -8.17 3.66 10.52
CA ASP A 595 -7.79 2.91 9.31
C ASP A 595 -7.07 3.85 8.34
N THR A 596 -5.75 3.87 8.44
CA THR A 596 -4.89 4.72 7.59
C THR A 596 -4.54 4.07 6.25
N LEU A 597 -4.83 2.78 6.08
CA LEU A 597 -4.40 1.95 4.95
C LEU A 597 -5.58 1.22 4.28
N GLY A 598 -6.82 1.53 4.63
CA GLY A 598 -8.01 0.81 4.15
C GLY A 598 -8.03 -0.69 4.48
N LYS A 599 -7.14 -1.16 5.37
CA LYS A 599 -6.95 -2.60 5.65
C LYS A 599 -8.06 -3.16 6.53
N ASN A 600 -8.79 -2.30 7.26
CA ASN A 600 -9.87 -2.72 8.15
C ASN A 600 -11.21 -2.84 7.42
N VAL A 601 -11.39 -2.14 6.29
CA VAL A 601 -12.66 -2.08 5.53
C VAL A 601 -13.22 -3.48 5.25
N CYS A 602 -12.38 -4.42 4.79
CA CYS A 602 -12.83 -5.78 4.49
C CYS A 602 -13.32 -6.51 5.73
N GLU A 603 -12.55 -6.51 6.82
CA GLU A 603 -12.93 -7.23 8.04
C GLU A 603 -14.15 -6.60 8.73
N TYR A 604 -14.30 -5.27 8.66
CA TYR A 604 -15.52 -4.59 9.07
C TYR A 604 -16.74 -5.07 8.28
N LEU A 605 -16.66 -5.08 6.94
CA LEU A 605 -17.75 -5.56 6.09
C LEU A 605 -18.04 -7.05 6.28
N ARG A 606 -17.01 -7.88 6.48
CA ARG A 606 -17.14 -9.31 6.80
C ARG A 606 -17.82 -9.55 8.15
N ALA A 607 -17.69 -8.63 9.11
CA ALA A 607 -18.37 -8.72 10.39
C ALA A 607 -19.86 -8.37 10.30
N LYS A 608 -20.31 -7.68 9.24
CA LYS A 608 -21.72 -7.31 9.06
C LYS A 608 -22.60 -8.53 8.79
N TYR A 609 -23.83 -8.47 9.30
CA TYR A 609 -24.75 -9.60 9.27
C TYR A 609 -25.60 -9.59 8.00
N ILE A 610 -25.62 -10.73 7.30
CA ILE A 610 -26.47 -10.98 6.13
C ILE A 610 -27.14 -12.36 6.24
N ASP A 611 -28.11 -12.64 5.38
CA ASP A 611 -28.75 -13.94 5.28
C ASP A 611 -27.89 -14.89 4.44
N ILE A 612 -27.33 -15.92 5.07
CA ILE A 612 -26.41 -16.86 4.43
C ILE A 612 -27.14 -18.20 4.20
N PRO A 613 -27.16 -18.74 2.96
CA PRO A 613 -27.75 -20.05 2.71
C PRO A 613 -27.14 -21.16 3.57
N ASN A 614 -28.00 -21.93 4.24
CA ASN A 614 -27.59 -22.98 5.17
C ASN A 614 -26.73 -24.06 4.49
N LYS A 615 -26.90 -24.27 3.18
CA LYS A 615 -26.07 -25.21 2.42
C LYS A 615 -24.59 -24.80 2.40
N PHE A 616 -24.27 -23.51 2.42
CA PHE A 616 -22.88 -23.02 2.46
C PHE A 616 -22.30 -23.16 3.87
N LEU A 617 -23.07 -22.84 4.90
CA LEU A 617 -22.65 -23.01 6.30
C LEU A 617 -22.31 -24.48 6.63
N ARG A 618 -23.01 -25.45 6.03
CA ARG A 618 -22.71 -26.88 6.18
C ARG A 618 -21.34 -27.30 5.63
N ARG A 619 -20.73 -26.52 4.73
CA ARG A 619 -19.37 -26.77 4.21
C ARG A 619 -18.27 -26.25 5.15
N GLY A 620 -18.65 -25.62 6.26
CA GLY A 620 -17.73 -25.05 7.23
C GLY A 620 -17.51 -23.56 7.02
N ARG A 621 -17.14 -22.89 8.11
CA ARG A 621 -16.82 -21.45 8.08
C ARG A 621 -15.44 -21.22 7.47
N PHE A 622 -15.19 -20.01 6.99
CA PHE A 622 -13.93 -19.63 6.34
C PHE A 622 -12.72 -19.94 7.23
#